data_AF-Q2L9S7-F1
#
_entry.id   AF-Q2L9S7-F1
#
_cell.length_a   1.000
_cell.length_b   1.000
_cell.length_c   1.000
_cell.angle_alpha   90.00
_cell.angle_beta   90.00
_cell.angle_gamma   90.00
#
_symmetry.space_group_name_H-M   'P 1'
#
loop_
_entity.id
_entity.type
_entity.pdbx_description
1 polymer ?
#
loop_
_entity_poly.entity_id
_entity_poly.type
_entity_poly.pdbx_seq_one_letter_code
_entity_poly.pdbx_strand_id
1 'polypeptide(L)'
;KWERPFEVKDTEEEDFHVDQVTTVKVPMMKRLRMFNIQHCKKLSSWVLLMKYLGNATAIFFLPDEGKLQHLENELTHDIITKFLENEDR
;
A
#
# COMPACT_ATOMS: atom_id res chain seq x y z
N LYS A 1 1.96 -0.67 -16.61
CA LYS A 1 0.75 0.18 -16.44
C LYS A 1 -0.14 -0.47 -15.41
N TRP A 2 -0.76 0.28 -14.49
CA TRP A 2 -1.76 -0.29 -13.58
C TRP A 2 -2.88 -0.96 -14.38
N GLU A 3 -3.38 -2.10 -13.91
CA GLU A 3 -4.55 -2.78 -14.51
C GLU A 3 -5.74 -1.82 -14.56
N ARG A 4 -5.90 -1.06 -13.48
CA ARG A 4 -6.82 0.06 -13.39
C ARG A 4 -6.00 1.31 -13.06
N PRO A 5 -5.88 2.31 -13.95
CA PRO A 5 -5.12 3.52 -13.67
C PRO A 5 -5.88 4.48 -12.73
N PHE A 6 -5.17 5.48 -12.22
CA PHE A 6 -5.75 6.64 -11.55
C PHE A 6 -6.11 7.70 -12.60
N GLU A 7 -7.15 8.50 -12.34
CA GLU A 7 -7.46 9.64 -13.19
C GLU A 7 -6.62 10.85 -12.78
N VAL A 8 -5.92 11.46 -13.73
CA VAL A 8 -5.02 12.61 -13.46
C VAL A 8 -5.79 13.78 -12.85
N LYS A 9 -7.05 13.98 -13.25
CA LYS A 9 -7.93 15.03 -12.73
C LYS A 9 -8.25 14.88 -11.24
N ASP A 10 -8.13 13.66 -10.71
CA ASP A 10 -8.38 13.37 -9.30
C ASP A 10 -7.08 13.43 -8.48
N THR A 11 -5.93 13.80 -9.07
CA THR A 11 -4.68 13.99 -8.34
C THR A 11 -4.60 15.42 -7.81
N GLU A 12 -4.42 15.56 -6.49
CA GLU A 12 -4.41 16.86 -5.80
C GLU A 12 -3.19 16.95 -4.86
N GLU A 13 -2.73 18.16 -4.55
CA GLU A 13 -1.65 18.34 -3.56
C GLU A 13 -2.17 18.08 -2.14
N GLU A 14 -1.60 17.08 -1.47
CA GLU A 14 -1.90 16.74 -0.08
C GLU A 14 -0.63 16.65 0.78
N ASP A 15 -0.83 16.64 2.09
CA ASP A 15 0.25 16.54 3.07
C ASP A 15 0.77 15.10 3.20
N PHE A 16 2.09 14.94 3.07
CA PHE A 16 2.82 13.72 3.40
C PHE A 16 3.69 13.97 4.63
N HIS A 17 3.42 13.22 5.69
CA HIS A 17 4.14 13.30 6.96
C HIS A 17 5.41 12.45 6.88
N VAL A 18 6.56 13.10 6.66
CA VAL A 18 7.87 12.42 6.54
C VAL A 18 8.31 11.88 7.90
N ASP A 19 8.06 12.67 8.94
CA ASP A 19 8.25 12.33 10.35
C ASP A 19 7.24 13.11 11.21
N GLN A 20 7.42 13.13 12.53
CA GLN A 20 6.50 13.78 13.48
C GLN A 20 6.41 15.31 13.36
N VAL A 21 7.43 15.97 12.79
CA VAL A 21 7.54 17.43 12.71
C VAL A 21 7.68 17.95 11.29
N THR A 22 7.98 17.07 10.34
CA THR A 22 8.23 17.40 8.93
C THR A 22 7.07 16.94 8.04
N THR A 23 6.41 17.91 7.41
CA THR A 23 5.36 17.68 6.41
C THR A 23 5.73 18.33 5.10
N VAL A 24 5.54 17.60 3.99
CA VAL A 24 5.75 18.09 2.63
C VAL A 24 4.49 17.92 1.79
N LYS A 25 4.31 18.77 0.77
CA LYS A 25 3.22 18.62 -0.20
C LYS A 25 3.62 17.63 -1.30
N VAL A 26 2.73 16.70 -1.63
CA VAL A 26 2.90 15.74 -2.73
C VAL A 26 1.64 15.68 -3.58
N PRO A 27 1.74 15.42 -4.90
CA PRO A 27 0.58 15.14 -5.73
C PRO A 27 0.02 13.76 -5.38
N MET A 28 -1.02 13.73 -4.54
CA MET A 28 -1.65 12.53 -4.02
C MET A 28 -2.71 12.01 -4.99
N MET A 29 -2.51 10.76 -5.44
CA MET A 29 -3.48 10.09 -6.31
C MET A 29 -4.58 9.45 -5.47
N LYS A 30 -5.85 9.66 -5.85
CA LYS A 30 -7.02 9.05 -5.19
C LYS A 30 -7.92 8.33 -6.19
N ARG A 31 -8.62 7.31 -5.71
CA ARG A 31 -9.69 6.60 -6.44
C ARG A 31 -10.54 5.77 -5.49
N LEU A 32 -11.81 5.58 -5.82
CA LEU A 32 -12.73 4.73 -5.07
C LEU A 32 -13.05 3.43 -5.84
N ARG A 33 -12.60 2.29 -5.32
CA ARG A 33 -12.84 0.95 -5.88
C ARG A 33 -12.77 -0.13 -4.78
N MET A 34 -13.15 -1.35 -5.14
CA MET A 34 -12.80 -2.54 -4.38
C MET A 34 -11.32 -2.83 -4.58
N PHE A 35 -10.60 -2.94 -3.46
CA PHE A 35 -9.19 -3.34 -3.41
C PHE A 35 -9.06 -4.61 -2.58
N ASN A 36 -8.05 -5.42 -2.89
CA ASN A 36 -7.56 -6.38 -1.91
C ASN A 36 -6.74 -5.58 -0.89
N ILE A 37 -7.43 -5.11 0.13
CA ILE A 37 -6.89 -4.31 1.22
C ILE A 37 -7.29 -4.96 2.54
N GLN A 38 -6.31 -5.16 3.43
CA GLN A 38 -6.55 -5.74 4.74
C GLN A 38 -5.58 -5.19 5.77
N HIS A 39 -6.02 -5.15 7.03
CA HIS A 39 -5.12 -4.88 8.15
C HIS A 39 -4.48 -6.19 8.62
N CYS A 40 -3.16 -6.31 8.47
CA CYS A 40 -2.40 -7.46 8.94
C CYS A 40 -1.92 -7.23 10.36
N LYS A 41 -2.60 -7.87 11.33
CA LYS A 41 -2.23 -7.79 12.76
C LYS A 41 -0.79 -8.20 13.04
N LYS A 42 -0.27 -9.22 12.35
CA LYS A 42 1.13 -9.67 12.54
C LYS A 42 2.14 -8.57 12.21
N LEU A 43 1.87 -7.82 11.14
CA LEU A 43 2.74 -6.73 10.69
C LEU A 43 2.37 -5.38 11.32
N SER A 44 1.25 -5.28 12.05
CA SER A 44 0.67 -4.00 12.52
C SER A 44 0.62 -2.98 11.37
N SER A 45 0.07 -3.40 10.23
CA SER A 45 0.12 -2.64 8.97
C SER A 45 -1.11 -2.90 8.12
N TRP A 46 -1.56 -1.87 7.40
CA TRP A 46 -2.40 -2.04 6.23
C TRP A 46 -1.60 -2.60 5.07
N VAL A 47 -2.16 -3.59 4.38
CA VAL A 47 -1.56 -4.23 3.20
C VAL A 47 -2.53 -4.07 2.04
N LEU A 48 -2.06 -3.46 0.95
CA LEU A 48 -2.82 -3.19 -0.27
C LEU A 48 -2.14 -3.82 -1.47
N LEU A 49 -2.87 -4.62 -2.24
CA LEU A 49 -2.38 -5.20 -3.49
C LEU A 49 -2.94 -4.45 -4.69
N MET A 50 -2.07 -4.18 -5.67
CA MET A 50 -2.42 -3.49 -6.91
C MET A 50 -1.82 -4.19 -8.13
N LYS A 51 -2.69 -4.75 -8.98
CA LYS A 51 -2.30 -5.39 -10.23
C LYS A 51 -1.82 -4.39 -11.28
N TYR A 52 -0.78 -4.79 -12.00
CA TYR A 52 -0.42 -4.20 -13.28
C TYR A 52 -1.11 -4.95 -14.42
N LEU A 53 -1.18 -4.33 -15.60
CA LEU A 53 -1.41 -5.05 -16.84
C LEU A 53 -0.26 -6.06 -17.03
N GLY A 54 -0.60 -7.33 -17.19
CA GLY A 54 0.36 -8.43 -17.33
C GLY A 54 0.35 -9.34 -16.10
N ASN A 55 1.53 -9.80 -15.69
CA ASN A 55 1.74 -10.83 -14.67
C ASN A 55 2.43 -10.28 -13.41
N ALA A 56 2.26 -8.99 -13.11
CA ALA A 56 2.91 -8.34 -11.98
C ALA A 56 1.89 -7.67 -11.05
N THR A 57 2.14 -7.77 -9.74
CA THR A 57 1.37 -7.13 -8.68
C THR A 57 2.31 -6.32 -7.79
N ALA A 58 1.93 -5.08 -7.47
CA ALA A 58 2.58 -4.29 -6.42
C ALA A 58 1.90 -4.56 -5.08
N ILE A 59 2.68 -4.68 -4.01
CA ILE A 59 2.18 -4.75 -2.63
C ILE A 59 2.65 -3.49 -1.90
N PHE A 60 1.70 -2.76 -1.33
CA PHE A 60 1.93 -1.58 -0.51
C PHE A 60 1.69 -1.93 0.95
N PHE A 61 2.64 -1.56 1.81
CA PHE A 61 2.55 -1.72 3.25
C PHE A 61 2.50 -0.33 3.88
N LEU A 62 1.45 -0.06 4.65
CA LEU A 62 1.32 1.16 5.43
C LEU A 62 1.28 0.76 6.92
N PRO A 63 2.39 0.91 7.66
CA PRO A 63 2.44 0.53 9.05
C PRO A 63 1.57 1.44 9.92
N ASP A 64 1.08 0.88 11.01
CA ASP A 64 0.51 1.66 12.11
C ASP A 64 1.59 2.61 12.66
N GLU A 65 1.18 3.67 13.35
CA GLU A 65 2.09 4.68 13.86
C GLU A 65 3.19 4.08 14.75
N GLY A 66 4.45 4.39 14.44
CA GLY A 66 5.62 3.86 15.14
C GLY A 66 5.94 2.37 14.87
N LYS A 67 5.26 1.70 13.92
CA LYS A 67 5.45 0.27 13.62
C LYS A 67 6.29 -0.04 12.38
N LEU A 68 6.87 0.97 11.72
CA LEU A 68 7.68 0.78 10.51
C LEU A 68 8.82 -0.23 10.73
N GLN A 69 9.63 -0.05 11.78
CA GLN A 69 10.75 -0.97 12.07
C GLN A 69 10.27 -2.39 12.41
N HIS A 70 9.10 -2.53 13.05
CA HIS A 70 8.50 -3.84 13.33
C HIS A 70 8.09 -4.55 12.03
N LEU A 71 7.41 -3.82 11.13
CA LEU A 71 7.05 -4.31 9.79
C LEU A 71 8.29 -4.78 9.03
N GLU A 72 9.34 -3.97 8.98
CA GLU A 72 10.59 -4.28 8.25
C GLU A 72 11.28 -5.54 8.77
N ASN A 73 11.26 -5.77 10.09
CA ASN A 73 11.87 -6.96 10.70
C ASN A 73 11.03 -8.23 10.54
N GLU A 74 9.69 -8.11 10.56
CA GLU A 74 8.78 -9.25 10.47
C GLU A 74 8.50 -9.70 9.04
N LEU A 75 8.81 -8.88 8.04
CA LEU A 75 8.50 -9.18 6.65
C LEU A 75 9.36 -10.34 6.13
N THR A 76 8.69 -11.44 5.75
CA THR A 76 9.34 -12.63 5.20
C THR A 76 8.73 -13.02 3.86
N HIS A 77 9.46 -13.83 3.09
CA HIS A 77 8.97 -14.40 1.83
C HIS A 77 7.60 -15.10 2.00
N ASP A 78 7.44 -15.91 3.05
CA ASP A 78 6.18 -16.64 3.31
C ASP A 78 4.99 -15.71 3.56
N ILE A 79 5.22 -14.56 4.19
CA ILE A 79 4.16 -13.56 4.42
C ILE A 79 3.75 -12.91 3.10
N ILE A 80 4.73 -12.57 2.26
CA ILE A 80 4.48 -12.02 0.93
C ILE A 80 3.69 -13.01 0.08
N THR A 81 4.10 -14.28 0.04
CA THR A 81 3.41 -15.34 -0.70
C THR A 81 1.97 -15.48 -0.23
N LYS A 82 1.71 -15.48 1.09
CA LYS A 82 0.34 -15.52 1.62
C LYS A 82 -0.53 -14.36 1.16
N PHE A 83 0.03 -13.16 1.03
CA PHE A 83 -0.74 -12.03 0.52
C PHE A 83 -1.07 -12.18 -0.97
N LEU A 84 -0.12 -12.66 -1.77
CA LEU A 84 -0.32 -12.91 -3.20
C LEU A 84 -1.31 -14.05 -3.45
N GLU A 85 -1.26 -15.14 -2.68
CA GLU A 85 -2.21 -16.26 -2.80
C GLU A 85 -3.65 -15.85 -2.45
N ASN A 86 -3.82 -14.93 -1.50
CA ASN A 86 -5.13 -14.39 -1.14
C ASN A 86 -5.70 -13.42 -2.19
N GLU A 87 -4.96 -13.11 -3.26
CA GLU A 87 -5.44 -12.30 -4.39
C GLU A 87 -6.38 -13.08 -5.34
N ASP A 88 -6.34 -14.42 -5.29
CA ASP A 88 -7.08 -15.30 -6.20
C ASP A 88 -8.45 -15.78 -5.66
N ARG A 89 -8.93 -15.24 -4.52
CA ARG A 89 -10.27 -15.51 -3.97
C ARG A 89 -11.18 -14.30 -4.04
#